data_AF-A0A7C5X4W2-F1
#
_entry.id   AF-A0A7C5X4W2-F1
#
_cell.length_a   1.000
_cell.length_b   1.000
_cell.length_c   1.000
_cell.angle_alpha   90.00
_cell.angle_beta   90.00
_cell.angle_gamma   90.00
#
_symmetry.space_group_name_H-M   'P 1'
#
loop_
_entity.id
_entity.type
_entity.pdbx_description
1 polymer ?
#
loop_
_entity_poly.entity_id
_entity_poly.type
_entity_poly.pdbx_seq_one_letter_code
_entity_poly.pdbx_strand_id
1 'polypeptide(L)' 'AARAAGAPAIYYGRFINNLVNFLVIAFVMFLLVRLVIKMRKPKEAPAPTTKECPYCKTQIPIGAVRCPNCTSELL' A
#
# COMPACT_ATOMS: atom_id res chain seq x y z
N ALA A 1 -16.79 -45.93 13.36
CA ALA A 1 -16.94 -46.86 12.22
C ALA A 1 -16.62 -46.24 10.84
N ALA A 2 -15.64 -45.33 10.71
CA ALA A 2 -15.28 -44.74 9.40
C ALA A 2 -13.77 -44.50 9.22
N ARG A 3 -12.93 -45.17 10.03
CA ARG A 3 -11.45 -45.10 9.93
C ARG A 3 -10.80 -46.45 9.57
N ALA A 4 -11.60 -47.50 9.36
CA ALA A 4 -11.13 -48.89 9.26
C ALA A 4 -11.14 -49.47 7.83
N ALA A 5 -11.53 -48.71 6.82
CA ALA A 5 -11.39 -49.14 5.43
C ALA A 5 -10.36 -48.21 4.77
N GLY A 6 -9.30 -48.79 4.19
CA GLY A 6 -8.27 -48.10 3.41
C GLY A 6 -8.80 -47.48 2.09
N ALA A 7 -10.01 -46.93 2.11
CA ALA A 7 -10.49 -46.03 1.09
C ALA A 7 -9.77 -44.68 1.27
N PRO A 8 -9.33 -44.01 0.18
CA PRO A 8 -8.86 -42.63 0.26
C PRO A 8 -10.02 -41.73 0.69
N ALA A 9 -10.28 -41.65 1.99
CA ALA A 9 -11.22 -40.72 2.57
C ALA A 9 -10.58 -39.34 2.44
N ILE A 10 -10.91 -38.61 1.38
CA ILE A 10 -10.56 -37.20 1.29
C ILE A 10 -11.35 -36.51 2.40
N TYR A 11 -10.66 -36.15 3.48
CA TYR A 11 -11.22 -35.45 4.62
C TYR A 11 -11.50 -33.99 4.25
N TYR A 12 -12.51 -33.76 3.40
CA TYR A 12 -12.93 -32.44 2.94
C TYR A 12 -13.26 -31.50 4.10
N GLY A 13 -13.68 -32.02 5.25
CA GLY A 13 -14.01 -31.21 6.41
C GLY A 13 -12.85 -30.32 6.88
N ARG A 14 -11.61 -30.83 6.94
CA ARG A 14 -10.46 -30.04 7.40
C ARG A 14 -10.00 -29.03 6.36
N PHE A 15 -10.02 -29.41 5.08
CA PHE A 15 -9.68 -28.50 3.99
C PHE A 15 -10.68 -27.36 3.86
N ILE A 16 -11.98 -27.67 3.89
CA ILE A 16 -13.06 -26.68 3.84
C ILE A 16 -13.02 -25.77 5.08
N ASN A 17 -12.79 -26.32 6.28
CA ASN A 17 -12.64 -25.49 7.47
C ASN A 17 -11.46 -24.51 7.35
N ASN A 18 -10.31 -24.97 6.86
CA ASN A 18 -9.16 -24.09 6.64
C ASN A 18 -9.45 -23.02 5.56
N LEU A 19 -10.14 -23.40 4.48
CA LEU A 19 -10.53 -22.49 3.41
C LEU A 19 -11.49 -21.41 3.92
N VAL A 20 -12.52 -21.80 4.68
CA VAL A 20 -13.47 -20.86 5.29
C VAL A 20 -12.76 -19.94 6.27
N ASN A 21 -11.89 -20.48 7.13
CA ASN A 21 -11.13 -19.67 8.08
C ASN A 21 -10.22 -18.64 7.37
N PHE A 22 -9.53 -19.04 6.30
CA PHE A 22 -8.71 -18.15 5.50
C PHE A 22 -9.55 -17.02 4.88
N LEU A 23 -10.71 -17.34 4.30
CA LEU A 23 -11.61 -16.36 3.70
C LEU A 23 -12.16 -15.37 4.74
N VAL A 24 -12.54 -15.84 5.93
CA VAL A 24 -13.02 -14.97 7.02
C VAL A 24 -11.94 -14.00 7.46
N ILE A 25 -10.71 -14.49 7.73
CA ILE A 25 -9.59 -13.64 8.15
C ILE A 25 -9.24 -12.62 7.06
N ALA A 26 -9.19 -13.05 5.80
CA ALA A 26 -8.91 -12.17 4.67
C ALA A 26 -9.97 -11.05 4.54
N PHE A 27 -11.25 -11.41 4.69
CA PHE A 27 -12.35 -10.46 4.63
C PHE A 27 -12.32 -9.45 5.78
N VAL A 28 -12.07 -9.91 7.01
CA VAL A 28 -11.93 -9.04 8.19
C VAL A 28 -10.73 -8.10 8.03
N MET A 29 -9.57 -8.62 7.62
CA MET A 29 -8.36 -7.82 7.41
C MET A 29 -8.57 -6.76 6.32
N PHE A 30 -9.26 -7.12 5.23
CA PHE A 30 -9.62 -6.18 4.16
C PHE A 30 -10.48 -5.03 4.67
N LEU A 31 -11.52 -5.33 5.45
CA LEU A 31 -12.38 -4.30 6.03
C LEU A 31 -11.63 -3.40 7.02
N LEU A 32 -10.75 -3.97 7.85
CA LEU A 32 -9.92 -3.20 8.77
C LEU A 32 -8.97 -2.24 8.04
N VAL A 33 -8.23 -2.73 7.04
CA VAL A 33 -7.33 -1.89 6.24
C VAL A 33 -8.11 -0.80 5.52
N ARG A 34 -9.25 -1.13 4.90
CA ARG A 34 -10.11 -0.16 4.22
C ARG A 34 -10.64 0.89 5.19
N LEU A 35 -11.04 0.50 6.40
CA LEU A 35 -11.52 1.43 7.42
C LEU A 35 -10.39 2.35 7.89
N VAL A 36 -9.19 1.81 8.14
CA VAL A 36 -8.02 2.62 8.54
C VAL A 36 -7.63 3.59 7.44
N ILE A 37 -7.64 3.17 6.17
CA ILE A 37 -7.38 4.07 5.03
C ILE A 37 -8.47 5.15 4.92
N LYS A 38 -9.75 4.81 5.14
CA LYS A 38 -10.85 5.76 5.09
C LYS A 38 -10.83 6.76 6.26
N MET A 39 -10.44 6.31 7.45
CA MET A 39 -10.35 7.15 8.67
C MET A 39 -9.06 7.96 8.72
N ARG A 40 -7.99 7.50 8.06
CA ARG A 40 -6.86 8.35 7.71
C ARG A 40 -7.39 9.39 6.73
N LYS A 41 -7.77 10.56 7.25
CA LYS A 41 -7.87 11.77 6.42
C LYS A 41 -6.63 11.80 5.55
N PRO A 42 -6.73 11.99 4.22
CA PRO A 42 -5.54 12.23 3.41
C PRO A 42 -4.84 13.40 4.08
N LYS A 43 -3.74 13.10 4.78
CA LYS A 43 -2.81 14.11 5.24
C LYS A 43 -2.40 14.72 3.92
N GLU A 44 -2.89 15.94 3.64
CA GLU A 44 -2.55 16.68 2.44
C GLU A 44 -1.07 16.42 2.21
N ALA A 45 -0.76 15.73 1.10
CA ALA A 45 0.61 15.44 0.78
C ALA A 45 1.32 16.79 0.90
N PRO A 46 2.36 16.91 1.75
CA PRO A 46 2.97 18.20 2.01
C PRO A 46 3.22 18.83 0.66
N ALA A 47 2.65 20.02 0.44
CA ALA A 47 2.74 20.72 -0.84
C ALA A 47 4.21 20.61 -1.31
N PRO A 48 4.44 20.21 -2.56
CA PRO A 48 5.80 19.90 -3.02
C PRO A 48 6.68 21.08 -2.65
N THR A 49 7.71 20.88 -1.85
CA THR A 49 8.58 21.98 -1.39
C THR A 49 9.68 22.29 -2.41
N THR A 50 9.79 21.45 -3.43
CA THR A 50 10.79 21.52 -4.49
C THR A 50 10.16 21.66 -5.87
N LYS A 51 10.78 22.49 -6.71
CA LYS A 51 10.53 22.62 -8.15
C LYS A 51 11.76 22.11 -8.91
N GLU A 52 11.57 21.68 -10.15
CA GLU A 52 12.68 21.33 -11.03
C GLU A 52 13.24 22.59 -11.69
N CYS A 53 14.57 22.75 -11.67
CA CYS A 53 15.23 23.85 -12.38
C CYS A 53 15.14 23.63 -13.90
N PRO A 54 14.62 24.58 -14.71
CA PRO A 54 14.48 24.43 -16.16
C PRO A 54 15.82 24.32 -16.90
N TYR A 55 16.92 24.77 -16.30
CA TYR A 55 18.25 24.75 -16.93
C TYR A 55 19.02 23.46 -16.63
N CYS A 56 19.11 23.08 -15.35
CA CYS A 56 19.96 21.98 -14.90
C CYS A 56 19.18 20.76 -14.37
N LYS A 57 17.85 20.79 -14.41
CA LYS A 57 16.95 19.69 -13.99
C LYS A 57 17.14 19.20 -12.54
N THR A 58 17.78 20.02 -11.72
CA THR A 58 18.03 19.71 -10.32
C THR A 58 16.82 20.15 -9.48
N GLN A 59 16.47 19.37 -8.47
CA GLN A 59 15.43 19.72 -7.50
C GLN A 59 15.90 20.88 -6.63
N ILE A 60 15.16 21.99 -6.65
CA ILE A 60 15.47 23.24 -5.94
C ILE A 60 14.25 23.71 -5.14
N PRO A 61 14.40 24.48 -4.06
CA PRO A 61 13.26 24.98 -3.31
C PRO A 61 12.40 25.92 -4.16
N ILE A 62 11.07 25.90 -3.98
CA ILE A 62 10.12 26.69 -4.81
C ILE A 62 10.45 28.20 -4.79
N GLY A 63 10.86 28.73 -3.64
CA GLY A 63 11.20 30.15 -3.47
C GLY A 63 12.59 30.54 -3.99
N ALA A 64 13.35 29.64 -4.61
CA ALA A 64 14.66 29.99 -5.15
C ALA A 64 14.52 30.96 -6.34
N VAL A 65 15.09 32.15 -6.18
CA VAL A 65 15.28 33.15 -7.25
C VAL A 65 16.49 32.81 -8.12
N ARG A 66 17.50 32.12 -7.55
CA ARG A 66 18.73 31.68 -8.23
C ARG A 66 19.01 30.21 -7.93
N CYS A 67 19.40 29.44 -8.94
CA CYS A 67 19.70 28.02 -8.79
C CYS A 67 21.07 27.81 -8.08
N PRO A 68 21.18 27.03 -7.00
CA PRO A 68 22.45 26.77 -6.33
C PRO A 68 23.42 25.91 -7.15
N ASN A 69 22.92 25.09 -8.08
CA ASN A 69 23.75 24.17 -8.86
C ASN A 69 24.32 24.82 -10.14
N CYS A 70 23.51 25.58 -10.87
CA CYS A 70 23.91 26.17 -12.14
C CYS A 70 23.90 27.71 -12.17
N THR A 71 23.69 28.36 -11.02
CA THR A 71 23.69 29.82 -10.82
C THR A 71 22.74 30.63 -11.72
N SER A 72 21.88 29.96 -12.49
CA SER A 72 20.86 30.55 -13.34
C SER A 72 19.79 31.29 -12.53
N GLU A 73 19.25 32.35 -13.12
CA GLU A 73 18.16 33.14 -12.56
C GLU A 73 16.82 32.52 -12.98
N LEU A 74 15.95 32.32 -12.00
CA LEU A 74 14.73 31.50 -12.10
C LEU A 74 13.45 32.33 -11.92
N LEU A 75 13.55 33.63 -12.26
CA LEU A 75 12.47 34.62 -12.21
C LEU A 75 11.15 34.07 -12.74
#